data_AF-A0A962AXP5-F1
#
_entry.id   AF-A0A962AXP5-F1
#
_cell.length_a   1.000
_cell.length_b   1.000
_cell.length_c   1.000
_cell.angle_alpha   90.00
_cell.angle_beta   90.00
_cell.angle_gamma   90.00
#
_symmetry.space_group_name_H-M   'P 1'
#
loop_
_entity.id
_entity.type
_entity.pdbx_description
1 polymer ?
#
loop_
_entity_poly.entity_id
_entity_poly.type
_entity_poly.pdbx_seq_one_letter_code
_entity_poly.pdbx_strand_id
1 'polypeptide(L)'
;MSSSLWLGRKLLVTLLAFVGLLAVAPAPAEACMPGALRERLAQIRAKFGPVKVISTHRPGARIAGTGKRSYHASCRAVDFVPARGTYGRVAAWLKSHHNGGVGTYSCGMHHIHIDTGPRYRFHKCGHRSTRYASKSRSKRYAYSKRSKGRYASTWRSKKRYASKWRSKKRYSHTRSKARKRYTRTARAS
;
A
#
# COMPACT_ATOMS: atom_id res chain seq x y z
N MET A 1 31.10 -85.78 -27.79
CA MET A 1 30.02 -85.30 -28.66
C MET A 1 28.71 -85.47 -27.90
N SER A 2 28.19 -84.39 -27.30
CA SER A 2 26.82 -84.34 -26.76
C SER A 2 26.37 -82.88 -26.71
N SER A 3 25.26 -82.67 -27.40
CA SER A 3 24.46 -81.48 -27.63
C SER A 3 24.07 -80.72 -26.37
N SER A 4 23.84 -79.40 -26.49
CA SER A 4 22.57 -78.76 -26.09
C SER A 4 22.61 -77.24 -26.35
N LEU A 5 21.83 -76.81 -27.35
CA LEU A 5 21.31 -75.45 -27.48
C LEU A 5 20.44 -75.11 -26.26
N TRP A 6 20.47 -73.89 -25.73
CA TRP A 6 19.29 -73.28 -25.10
C TRP A 6 19.30 -71.76 -25.24
N LEU A 7 18.36 -71.29 -26.06
CA LEU A 7 17.89 -69.92 -26.20
C LEU A 7 17.19 -69.50 -24.90
N GLY A 8 17.53 -68.35 -24.32
CA GLY A 8 16.99 -67.93 -23.02
C GLY A 8 16.69 -66.44 -22.90
N ARG A 9 15.69 -65.97 -23.65
CA ARG A 9 14.74 -64.87 -23.40
C ARG A 9 15.19 -63.67 -22.53
N LYS A 10 15.26 -62.51 -23.19
CA LYS A 10 15.22 -61.16 -22.60
C LYS A 10 13.99 -61.00 -21.70
N LEU A 11 14.18 -60.56 -20.45
CA LEU A 11 13.13 -60.09 -19.56
C LEU A 11 13.42 -58.64 -19.19
N LEU A 12 12.80 -57.73 -19.92
CA LEU A 12 12.77 -56.30 -19.62
C LEU A 12 11.64 -56.09 -18.59
N VAL A 13 12.00 -55.87 -17.32
CA VAL A 13 11.02 -55.55 -16.27
C VAL A 13 10.82 -54.03 -16.28
N THR A 14 9.78 -53.56 -16.99
CA THR A 14 9.27 -52.19 -16.85
C THR A 14 8.50 -52.08 -15.55
N LEU A 15 9.14 -51.50 -14.53
CA LEU A 15 8.52 -51.20 -13.24
C LEU A 15 7.83 -49.83 -13.35
N LEU A 16 6.54 -49.84 -13.71
CA LEU A 16 5.67 -48.68 -13.64
C LEU A 16 5.40 -48.37 -12.16
N ALA A 17 6.12 -47.41 -11.59
CA ALA A 17 5.78 -46.81 -10.31
C ALA A 17 4.53 -45.93 -10.49
N PHE A 18 3.35 -46.49 -10.24
CA PHE A 18 2.12 -45.74 -10.03
C PHE A 18 2.26 -44.95 -8.71
N VAL A 19 2.71 -43.70 -8.81
CA VAL A 19 2.60 -42.74 -7.70
C VAL A 19 1.12 -42.42 -7.55
N GLY A 20 0.48 -42.98 -6.52
CA GLY A 20 -0.91 -42.74 -6.19
C GLY A 20 -1.17 -41.26 -5.94
N LEU A 21 -1.92 -40.63 -6.85
CA LEU A 21 -2.44 -39.29 -6.68
C LEU A 21 -3.59 -39.37 -5.66
N LEU A 22 -3.28 -39.22 -4.37
CA LEU A 22 -4.30 -39.00 -3.34
C LEU A 22 -5.01 -37.68 -3.64
N ALA A 23 -6.18 -37.77 -4.27
CA ALA A 23 -7.08 -36.65 -4.43
C ALA A 23 -7.59 -36.24 -3.05
N VAL A 24 -6.91 -35.29 -2.41
CA VAL A 24 -7.44 -34.61 -1.22
C VAL A 24 -8.71 -33.91 -1.64
N ALA A 25 -9.85 -34.35 -1.10
CA ALA A 25 -11.12 -33.67 -1.30
C ALA A 25 -10.98 -32.19 -0.87
N PRO A 26 -11.40 -31.22 -1.70
CA PRO A 26 -11.33 -29.82 -1.32
C PRO A 26 -12.16 -29.60 -0.06
N ALA A 27 -11.62 -28.82 0.90
CA ALA A 27 -12.36 -28.46 2.10
C ALA A 27 -13.75 -27.87 1.72
N PRO A 28 -14.80 -28.02 2.53
CA PRO A 28 -16.17 -27.61 2.16
C PRO A 28 -16.29 -26.14 1.72
N ALA A 29 -15.39 -25.28 2.21
CA ALA A 29 -15.31 -23.88 1.81
C ALA A 29 -14.81 -23.70 0.36
N GLU A 30 -13.97 -24.59 -0.15
CA GLU A 30 -13.49 -24.58 -1.54
C GLU A 30 -14.52 -25.20 -2.52
N ALA A 31 -15.49 -25.97 -2.02
CA ALA A 31 -16.47 -26.69 -2.85
C ALA A 31 -17.32 -25.75 -3.73
N CYS A 32 -17.80 -24.62 -3.18
CA CYS A 32 -18.59 -23.65 -3.94
C CYS A 32 -17.75 -22.59 -4.69
N MET A 33 -16.42 -22.67 -4.62
CA MET A 33 -15.55 -21.68 -5.26
C MET A 33 -15.65 -21.80 -6.80
N PRO A 34 -15.89 -20.68 -7.52
CA PRO A 34 -15.88 -20.66 -8.98
C PRO A 34 -14.58 -21.20 -9.57
N GLY A 35 -14.69 -21.91 -10.70
CA GLY A 35 -13.54 -22.50 -11.40
C GLY A 35 -12.41 -21.50 -11.68
N ALA A 36 -12.76 -20.28 -12.09
CA ALA A 36 -11.78 -19.22 -12.35
C ALA A 36 -10.94 -18.82 -11.13
N LEU A 37 -11.49 -18.86 -9.91
CA LEU A 37 -10.73 -18.58 -8.69
C LEU A 37 -9.81 -19.76 -8.33
N ARG A 38 -10.29 -21.00 -8.48
CA ARG A 38 -9.48 -22.20 -8.27
C ARG A 38 -8.29 -22.24 -9.22
N GLU A 39 -8.53 -21.96 -10.49
CA GLU A 39 -7.49 -21.88 -11.51
C GLU A 39 -6.48 -20.77 -11.18
N ARG A 40 -6.94 -19.59 -10.76
CA ARG A 40 -6.04 -18.51 -10.35
C ARG A 40 -5.16 -18.91 -9.17
N LEU A 41 -5.72 -19.58 -8.17
CA LEU A 41 -4.94 -20.11 -7.04
C LEU A 41 -3.94 -21.18 -7.50
N ALA A 42 -4.31 -22.06 -8.44
CA ALA A 42 -3.40 -23.04 -9.02
C ALA A 42 -2.22 -22.38 -9.74
N GLN A 43 -2.48 -21.35 -10.55
CA GLN A 43 -1.42 -20.56 -11.22
C GLN A 43 -0.48 -19.88 -10.21
N ILE A 44 -1.02 -19.35 -9.10
CA ILE A 44 -0.19 -18.78 -8.03
C ILE A 44 0.67 -19.88 -7.40
N ARG A 45 0.08 -21.04 -7.09
CA ARG A 45 0.81 -22.18 -6.50
C ARG A 45 1.96 -22.61 -7.39
N ALA A 46 1.73 -22.74 -8.69
CA ALA A 46 2.74 -23.11 -9.66
C ALA A 46 3.86 -22.05 -9.79
N LYS A 47 3.53 -20.76 -9.77
CA LYS A 47 4.49 -19.67 -10.05
C LYS A 47 5.25 -19.18 -8.82
N PHE A 48 4.63 -19.22 -7.65
CA PHE A 48 5.12 -18.56 -6.44
C PHE A 48 5.20 -19.48 -5.22
N GLY A 49 4.82 -20.75 -5.36
CA GLY A 49 4.83 -21.72 -4.27
C GLY A 49 3.51 -21.79 -3.49
N PRO A 50 3.46 -22.58 -2.40
CA PRO A 50 2.21 -22.98 -1.75
C PRO A 50 1.38 -21.79 -1.26
N VAL A 51 0.06 -21.98 -1.25
CA VAL A 51 -0.93 -20.99 -0.82
C VAL A 51 -1.80 -21.57 0.29
N LYS A 52 -1.96 -20.81 1.38
CA LYS A 52 -2.90 -21.12 2.46
C LYS A 52 -4.19 -20.33 2.25
N VAL A 53 -5.29 -21.01 1.93
CA VAL A 53 -6.63 -20.40 1.89
C VAL A 53 -7.09 -20.12 3.31
N ILE A 54 -7.61 -18.90 3.54
CA ILE A 54 -8.10 -18.45 4.86
C ILE A 54 -9.62 -18.45 4.89
N SER A 55 -10.26 -17.96 3.84
CA SER A 55 -11.71 -17.82 3.80
C SER A 55 -12.20 -17.75 2.35
N THR A 56 -13.34 -18.37 2.07
CA THR A 56 -13.95 -18.40 0.75
C THR A 56 -15.42 -18.00 0.84
N HIS A 57 -16.21 -18.76 1.61
CA HIS A 57 -17.62 -18.51 1.83
C HIS A 57 -17.89 -18.03 3.26
N ARG A 58 -18.60 -16.91 3.38
CA ARG A 58 -19.09 -16.35 4.65
C ARG A 58 -20.57 -15.96 4.45
N PRO A 59 -21.53 -16.86 4.75
CA PRO A 59 -22.95 -16.58 4.60
C PRO A 59 -23.33 -15.22 5.23
N GLY A 60 -24.09 -14.41 4.50
CA GLY A 60 -24.54 -13.09 4.99
C GLY A 60 -23.46 -12.00 5.10
N ALA A 61 -22.21 -12.27 4.70
CA ALA A 61 -21.13 -11.28 4.83
C ALA A 61 -21.44 -9.97 4.08
N ARG A 62 -21.14 -8.85 4.75
CA ARG A 62 -21.29 -7.49 4.20
C ARG A 62 -19.97 -6.74 4.26
N ILE A 63 -19.79 -5.81 3.34
CA ILE A 63 -18.62 -4.93 3.29
C ILE A 63 -18.78 -3.86 4.38
N ALA A 64 -17.89 -3.91 5.37
CA ALA A 64 -17.85 -2.95 6.47
C ALA A 64 -17.91 -1.49 5.98
N GLY A 65 -18.72 -0.67 6.64
CA GLY A 65 -18.91 0.76 6.35
C GLY A 65 -19.82 1.07 5.16
N THR A 66 -20.04 0.15 4.22
CA THR A 66 -20.95 0.38 3.08
C THR A 66 -22.28 -0.37 3.22
N GLY A 67 -22.29 -1.43 4.03
CA GLY A 67 -23.43 -2.34 4.11
C GLY A 67 -23.72 -3.06 2.80
N LYS A 68 -22.89 -3.03 1.75
CA LYS A 68 -23.13 -3.82 0.53
C LYS A 68 -22.83 -5.30 0.77
N ARG A 69 -23.51 -6.21 0.07
CA ARG A 69 -23.24 -7.66 0.18
C ARG A 69 -21.81 -7.95 -0.32
N SER A 70 -21.04 -8.73 0.45
CA SER A 70 -19.69 -9.14 0.09
C SER A 70 -19.72 -10.28 -0.92
N TYR A 71 -18.73 -10.38 -1.80
CA TYR A 71 -18.56 -11.55 -2.66
C TYR A 71 -18.29 -12.85 -1.89
N HIS A 72 -17.80 -12.78 -0.66
CA HIS A 72 -17.73 -13.96 0.21
C HIS A 72 -19.12 -14.51 0.57
N ALA A 73 -20.18 -13.69 0.55
CA ALA A 73 -21.53 -14.15 0.84
C ALA A 73 -22.16 -15.01 -0.27
N SER A 74 -21.49 -15.11 -1.43
CA SER A 74 -21.96 -15.86 -2.59
C SER A 74 -20.85 -16.71 -3.21
N CYS A 75 -19.85 -17.12 -2.42
CA CYS A 75 -18.70 -17.93 -2.84
C CYS A 75 -17.80 -17.31 -3.93
N ARG A 76 -18.01 -16.03 -4.25
CA ARG A 76 -17.36 -15.34 -5.36
C ARG A 76 -16.03 -14.69 -4.99
N ALA A 77 -15.48 -15.00 -3.81
CA ALA A 77 -14.22 -14.45 -3.32
C ALA A 77 -13.40 -15.47 -2.53
N VAL A 78 -12.10 -15.21 -2.44
CA VAL A 78 -11.16 -15.95 -1.58
C VAL A 78 -10.13 -15.02 -0.96
N ASP A 79 -9.93 -15.18 0.34
CA ASP A 79 -8.85 -14.60 1.14
C ASP A 79 -7.79 -15.69 1.34
N PHE A 80 -6.52 -15.41 1.05
CA PHE A 80 -5.43 -16.38 1.17
C PHE A 80 -4.08 -15.74 1.55
N VAL A 81 -3.18 -16.52 2.12
CA VAL A 81 -1.78 -16.16 2.39
C VAL A 81 -0.89 -16.87 1.36
N PRO A 82 -0.11 -16.12 0.57
CA PRO A 82 0.88 -16.72 -0.33
C PRO A 82 2.10 -17.26 0.44
N ALA A 83 2.96 -18.01 -0.24
CA ALA A 83 4.23 -18.48 0.33
C ALA A 83 5.04 -17.35 0.98
N ARG A 84 5.82 -17.68 2.02
CA ARG A 84 6.65 -16.69 2.73
C ARG A 84 7.60 -16.00 1.74
N GLY A 85 7.73 -14.68 1.89
CA GLY A 85 8.58 -13.85 1.03
C GLY A 85 8.01 -13.53 -0.36
N THR A 86 6.87 -14.09 -0.78
CA THR A 86 6.33 -13.87 -2.13
C THR A 86 5.16 -12.89 -2.20
N TYR A 87 4.66 -12.40 -1.05
CA TYR A 87 3.47 -11.53 -0.97
C TYR A 87 3.45 -10.40 -2.00
N GLY A 88 4.52 -9.60 -2.07
CA GLY A 88 4.58 -8.45 -2.97
C GLY A 88 4.54 -8.85 -4.45
N ARG A 89 5.23 -9.94 -4.80
CA ARG A 89 5.28 -10.49 -6.18
C ARG A 89 3.92 -11.04 -6.59
N VAL A 90 3.27 -11.82 -5.72
CA VAL A 90 1.93 -12.36 -5.96
C VAL A 90 0.91 -11.23 -6.11
N ALA A 91 0.92 -10.25 -5.21
CA ALA A 91 0.02 -9.11 -5.27
C ALA A 91 0.21 -8.30 -6.56
N ALA A 92 1.45 -8.00 -6.96
CA ALA A 92 1.74 -7.29 -8.20
C ALA A 92 1.25 -8.05 -9.43
N TRP A 93 1.54 -9.35 -9.48
CA TRP A 93 1.11 -10.22 -10.58
C TRP A 93 -0.42 -10.32 -10.70
N LEU A 94 -1.12 -10.46 -9.56
CA LEU A 94 -2.59 -10.48 -9.57
C LEU A 94 -3.20 -9.17 -10.05
N LYS A 95 -2.61 -8.03 -9.68
CA LYS A 95 -3.11 -6.72 -10.13
C LYS A 95 -3.12 -6.60 -11.66
N SER A 96 -2.17 -7.22 -12.35
CA SER A 96 -2.10 -7.27 -13.82
C SER A 96 -2.88 -8.43 -14.43
N HIS A 97 -2.91 -9.61 -13.81
CA HIS A 97 -3.41 -10.83 -14.47
C HIS A 97 -4.80 -11.28 -14.03
N HIS A 98 -5.35 -10.77 -12.92
CA HIS A 98 -6.67 -11.18 -12.42
C HIS A 98 -7.78 -10.21 -12.87
N ASN A 99 -8.83 -10.75 -13.48
CA ASN A 99 -9.90 -9.93 -14.08
C ASN A 99 -10.87 -9.33 -13.06
N GLY A 100 -11.10 -9.99 -11.93
CA GLY A 100 -11.96 -9.47 -10.88
C GLY A 100 -11.23 -8.59 -9.87
N GLY A 101 -11.83 -8.38 -8.69
CA GLY A 101 -11.25 -7.56 -7.65
C GLY A 101 -9.97 -8.18 -7.06
N VAL A 102 -9.03 -7.31 -6.67
CA VAL A 102 -7.79 -7.69 -5.98
C VAL A 102 -7.58 -6.73 -4.80
N GLY A 103 -7.60 -7.31 -3.60
CA GLY A 103 -7.36 -6.62 -2.34
C GLY A 103 -6.08 -7.08 -1.67
N THR A 104 -5.37 -6.17 -1.03
CA THR A 104 -4.19 -6.49 -0.23
C THR A 104 -4.40 -6.02 1.20
N TYR A 105 -4.10 -6.87 2.18
CA TYR A 105 -4.18 -6.56 3.60
C TYR A 105 -2.80 -6.58 4.23
N SER A 106 -2.43 -5.49 4.92
CA SER A 106 -1.16 -5.31 5.65
C SER A 106 -1.41 -4.87 7.11
N CYS A 107 -0.35 -4.51 7.85
CA CYS A 107 -0.42 -3.95 9.21
C CYS A 107 -1.12 -4.85 10.25
N GLY A 108 -0.64 -6.09 10.39
CA GLY A 108 -1.22 -7.08 11.31
C GLY A 108 -2.26 -7.99 10.65
N MET A 109 -2.60 -7.74 9.39
CA MET A 109 -3.26 -8.68 8.49
C MET A 109 -2.25 -8.97 7.36
N HIS A 110 -2.06 -10.23 6.96
CA HIS A 110 -1.08 -10.62 5.94
C HIS A 110 -1.72 -11.58 4.91
N HIS A 111 -2.79 -11.11 4.26
CA HIS A 111 -3.47 -11.89 3.24
C HIS A 111 -3.82 -11.05 2.02
N ILE A 112 -4.16 -11.75 0.94
CA ILE A 112 -4.60 -11.20 -0.34
C ILE A 112 -6.03 -11.68 -0.56
N HIS A 113 -6.86 -10.79 -1.08
CA HIS A 113 -8.23 -11.04 -1.48
C HIS A 113 -8.32 -11.03 -3.00
N ILE A 114 -9.01 -12.01 -3.57
CA ILE A 114 -9.45 -11.96 -4.97
C ILE A 114 -10.92 -12.34 -5.09
N ASP A 115 -11.62 -11.75 -6.05
CA ASP A 115 -13.03 -12.02 -6.31
C ASP A 115 -13.36 -12.07 -7.80
N THR A 116 -14.60 -12.44 -8.14
CA THR A 116 -15.13 -12.50 -9.53
C THR A 116 -16.02 -11.31 -9.88
N GLY A 117 -15.94 -10.22 -9.10
CA GLY A 117 -16.65 -8.97 -9.35
C GLY A 117 -15.93 -8.06 -10.34
N PRO A 118 -16.29 -6.76 -10.37
CA PRO A 118 -15.57 -5.75 -11.14
C PRO A 118 -14.09 -5.65 -10.76
N ARG A 119 -13.28 -5.14 -11.69
CA ARG A 119 -11.82 -5.05 -11.56
C ARG A 119 -11.38 -3.93 -10.61
N TYR A 120 -11.65 -4.07 -9.32
CA TYR A 120 -11.20 -3.13 -8.28
C TYR A 120 -9.83 -3.50 -7.72
N ARG A 121 -9.07 -2.47 -7.32
CA ARG A 121 -7.75 -2.62 -6.68
C ARG A 121 -7.75 -1.84 -5.38
N PHE A 122 -7.56 -2.52 -4.26
CA PHE A 122 -7.57 -1.87 -2.96
C PHE A 122 -6.47 -2.38 -2.04
N HIS A 123 -6.14 -1.54 -1.06
CA HIS A 123 -5.22 -1.87 0.01
C HIS A 123 -5.86 -1.49 1.34
N LYS A 124 -5.85 -2.42 2.29
CA LYS A 124 -6.28 -2.19 3.67
C LYS A 124 -5.12 -2.48 4.60
N CYS A 125 -5.00 -1.66 5.63
CA CYS A 125 -4.02 -1.80 6.69
C CYS A 125 -4.83 -2.07 7.97
N GLY A 126 -4.64 -3.25 8.59
CA GLY A 126 -5.27 -3.61 9.85
C GLY A 126 -4.96 -2.61 10.96
N HIS A 127 -5.81 -2.56 11.99
CA HIS A 127 -5.83 -1.54 13.05
C HIS A 127 -4.61 -1.52 14.00
N ARG A 128 -3.39 -1.43 13.48
CA ARG A 128 -2.18 -1.08 14.24
C ARG A 128 -1.51 0.21 13.75
N SER A 129 -1.91 0.79 12.60
CA SER A 129 -1.25 2.00 12.06
C SER A 129 -1.93 3.33 12.40
N THR A 130 -3.20 3.34 12.84
CA THR A 130 -3.94 4.60 13.03
C THR A 130 -3.31 5.49 14.09
N ARG A 131 -2.79 4.93 15.20
CA ARG A 131 -2.09 5.70 16.25
C ARG A 131 -0.76 6.29 15.78
N TYR A 132 0.04 5.55 15.03
CA TYR A 132 1.35 6.03 14.57
C TYR A 132 1.20 7.04 13.42
N ALA A 133 0.29 6.79 12.49
CA ALA A 133 -0.02 7.69 11.39
C ALA A 133 -0.64 9.00 11.88
N SER A 134 -1.58 8.96 12.84
CA SER A 134 -2.17 10.18 13.45
C SER A 134 -1.12 10.99 14.20
N LYS A 135 -0.21 10.33 14.94
CA LYS A 135 0.92 10.99 15.63
C LYS A 135 1.88 11.65 14.63
N SER A 136 2.18 11.01 13.50
CA SER A 136 3.02 11.62 12.46
C SER A 136 2.36 12.83 11.78
N ARG A 137 1.04 12.76 11.52
CA ARG A 137 0.26 13.86 10.93
C ARG A 137 0.17 15.05 11.89
N SER A 138 -0.07 14.79 13.18
CA SER A 138 -0.06 15.81 14.22
C SER A 138 1.29 16.52 14.31
N LYS A 139 2.41 15.76 14.32
CA LYS A 139 3.76 16.34 14.28
C LYS A 139 4.01 17.20 13.04
N ARG A 140 3.59 16.73 11.85
CA ARG A 140 3.75 17.48 10.59
C ARG A 140 2.93 18.78 10.59
N TYR A 141 1.70 18.73 11.10
CA TYR A 141 0.85 19.92 11.25
C TYR A 141 1.46 20.94 12.23
N ALA A 142 1.97 20.47 13.38
CA ALA A 142 2.65 21.32 14.35
C ALA A 142 3.92 21.98 13.76
N TYR A 143 4.73 21.21 13.02
CA TYR A 143 5.91 21.73 12.32
C TYR A 143 5.54 22.82 11.30
N SER A 144 4.51 22.57 10.48
CA SER A 144 4.00 23.52 9.47
C SER A 144 3.49 24.82 10.11
N LYS A 145 2.78 24.75 11.25
CA LYS A 145 2.39 25.96 11.98
C LYS A 145 3.59 26.73 12.52
N ARG A 146 4.61 26.04 13.07
CA ARG A 146 5.82 26.68 13.60
C ARG A 146 6.67 27.32 12.49
N SER A 147 6.75 26.73 11.30
CA SER A 147 7.48 27.32 10.17
C SER A 147 6.77 28.57 9.62
N LYS A 148 5.43 28.52 9.49
CA LYS A 148 4.62 29.70 9.09
C LYS A 148 4.72 30.84 10.10
N GLY A 149 4.71 30.53 11.41
CA GLY A 149 4.92 31.51 12.47
C GLY A 149 6.30 32.19 12.39
N ARG A 150 7.35 31.41 12.11
CA ARG A 150 8.71 31.95 11.89
C ARG A 150 8.79 32.85 10.64
N TYR A 151 8.19 32.45 9.53
CA TYR A 151 8.15 33.30 8.33
C TYR A 151 7.44 34.64 8.60
N ALA A 152 6.30 34.59 9.30
CA ALA A 152 5.55 35.79 9.66
C ALA A 152 6.32 36.71 10.61
N SER A 153 7.04 36.16 11.60
CA SER A 153 7.84 36.97 12.54
C SER A 153 9.04 37.62 11.86
N THR A 154 9.74 36.90 10.97
CA THR A 154 10.83 37.45 10.16
C THR A 154 10.35 38.59 9.27
N TRP A 155 9.20 38.43 8.60
CA TRP A 155 8.65 39.48 7.75
C TRP A 155 8.24 40.73 8.54
N ARG A 156 7.60 40.56 9.71
CA ARG A 156 7.27 41.68 10.62
C ARG A 156 8.53 42.40 11.11
N SER A 157 9.59 41.67 11.44
CA SER A 157 10.88 42.24 11.86
C SER A 157 11.51 43.09 10.74
N LYS A 158 11.55 42.57 9.51
CA LYS A 158 12.04 43.31 8.33
C LYS A 158 11.24 44.60 8.08
N LYS A 159 9.90 44.55 8.17
CA LYS A 159 9.05 45.76 8.06
C LYS A 159 9.36 46.79 9.15
N ARG A 160 9.54 46.34 10.40
CA ARG A 160 9.87 47.24 11.52
C ARG A 160 11.24 47.90 11.31
N TYR A 161 12.24 47.15 10.87
CA TYR A 161 13.56 47.69 10.56
C TYR A 161 13.51 48.74 9.43
N ALA A 162 12.80 48.44 8.34
CA ALA A 162 12.60 49.38 7.23
C ALA A 162 11.88 50.67 7.66
N SER A 163 10.85 50.56 8.51
CA SER A 163 10.14 51.72 9.08
C SER A 163 11.07 52.60 9.93
N LYS A 164 11.87 51.98 10.81
CA LYS A 164 12.85 52.68 11.65
C LYS A 164 13.88 53.44 10.81
N TRP A 165 14.36 52.82 9.73
CA TRP A 165 15.30 53.44 8.80
C TRP A 165 14.69 54.64 8.06
N ARG A 166 13.46 54.51 7.56
CA ARG A 166 12.72 55.61 6.92
C ARG A 166 12.48 56.78 7.88
N SER A 167 12.12 56.51 9.13
CA SER A 167 11.95 57.53 10.17
C SER A 167 13.26 58.30 10.43
N LYS A 168 14.38 57.59 10.58
CA LYS A 168 15.70 58.20 10.78
C LYS A 168 16.11 59.12 9.62
N LYS A 169 15.87 58.69 8.37
CA LYS A 169 16.12 59.51 7.17
C LYS A 169 15.23 60.75 7.10
N ARG A 170 13.97 60.64 7.52
CA ARG A 170 13.05 61.78 7.60
C ARG A 170 13.52 62.79 8.64
N TYR A 171 13.90 62.33 9.83
CA TYR A 171 14.43 63.17 10.92
C TYR A 171 15.72 63.91 10.52
N SER A 172 16.65 63.23 9.85
CA SER A 172 17.87 63.90 9.36
C SER A 172 17.54 64.96 8.32
N HIS A 173 16.60 64.69 7.41
CA HIS A 173 16.18 65.66 6.40
C HIS A 173 15.52 66.90 7.03
N THR A 174 14.59 66.71 7.97
CA THR A 174 13.91 67.82 8.66
C THR A 174 14.91 68.67 9.44
N ARG A 175 15.85 68.04 10.16
CA ARG A 175 16.92 68.74 10.89
C ARG A 175 17.83 69.55 9.95
N SER A 176 18.22 69.00 8.81
CA SER A 176 19.02 69.73 7.81
C SER A 176 18.26 70.91 7.20
N LYS A 177 16.95 70.76 6.94
CA LYS A 177 16.09 71.86 6.48
C LYS A 177 15.96 72.97 7.53
N ALA A 178 15.77 72.62 8.79
CA ALA A 178 15.69 73.57 9.90
C ALA A 178 17.02 74.34 10.08
N ARG A 179 18.16 73.64 10.04
CA ARG A 179 19.50 74.26 10.06
C ARG A 179 19.69 75.27 8.92
N LYS A 180 19.36 74.89 7.68
CA LYS A 180 19.46 75.78 6.52
C LYS A 180 18.58 77.03 6.66
N ARG A 181 17.39 76.90 7.25
CA ARG A 181 16.51 78.05 7.53
C ARG A 181 17.14 78.98 8.57
N TYR A 182 17.61 78.43 9.69
CA TYR A 182 18.26 79.20 10.76
C TYR A 182 19.50 79.96 10.26
N THR A 183 20.37 79.32 9.48
CA THR A 183 21.55 80.00 8.92
C THR A 183 21.19 81.09 7.91
N ARG A 184 20.02 80.98 7.26
CA ARG A 184 19.56 81.99 6.31
C ARG A 184 18.96 83.20 7.01
N THR A 185 18.22 82.99 8.11
CA THR A 185 17.68 84.08 8.94
C THR A 185 18.79 84.81 9.70
N ALA A 186 19.79 84.10 10.22
CA ALA A 186 20.93 84.70 10.94
C ALA A 186 21.92 85.48 10.05
N ARG A 187 21.83 85.38 8.72
CA ARG A 187 22.63 86.17 7.75
C ARG A 187 21.89 87.39 7.21
N ALA A 188 20.61 87.54 7.53
CA ALA A 188 19.75 88.62 7.07
C ALA A 188 19.47 89.65 8.18
N SER A 189 20.24 89.60 9.27
CA SER A 189 20.23 90.50 10.43
C SER A 189 21.63 91.05 10.59
#